data_AF-A0A0K6GNE7-F1
#
_entry.id   AF-A0A0K6GNE7-F1
#
_cell.length_a   1.000
_cell.length_b   1.000
_cell.length_c   1.000
_cell.angle_alpha   90.00
_cell.angle_beta   90.00
_cell.angle_gamma   90.00
#
_symmetry.space_group_name_H-M   'P 1'
#
loop_
_entity.id
_entity.type
_entity.pdbx_description
1 polymer ?
#
loop_
_entity_poly.entity_id
_entity_poly.type
_entity_poly.pdbx_seq_one_letter_code
_entity_poly.pdbx_strand_id
1 'polypeptide(L)'
;MKQLREVDPNLLANLKKYLDEEFFVYAEEELEKFWQRCMTDIDRRAVHTDREGQPRLIKYDRFGNDISEIWVNEGYKQTVKETYETGIVGYVHKSIPALGRVGNYIYSYAQGYLLSQVEPGFYCPVTLTMATAYVLEHFADERIKAKYLPHVISTGEVELYEGATFLTERQGGSDVGANEVRAVLCGDHYEIYGEKYFASNAGMCGVALVLARIDGSEPGTKGLSLFLVPWRNDDGALNGIHIRRLKDKLGVRAVPSAEVVFEGAKAYLIGDEKKGFYYMMEALNLSRVCNAVASIGIMKRALEEAKQYAVNRQAFGHTLTSYPMVKETLANLTARQEVQTSACFELISFFDRVMRTPEQASEQEKAWNRLLIALLKMRTAEEAIAFAHEAIEMHGGNGYIEDFVTPRLLRDAQVLTVWEGTANILGLEVLRLIRKYRVHETFIQTISEQLAALPHEIRAFATSVESGLHELIQSLKQLHGQREDVQTYHAKKIANRLCDLYLSVIALKEAGESERKQIIARLFLQHIWGSSLFDQEMLAVQYFDVVMNETKEVGV
;
A
#
# COMPACT_ATOMS: atom_id res chain seq x y z
N MET A 1 -10.67 18.84 -17.98
CA MET A 1 -10.06 18.15 -16.83
C MET A 1 -8.85 18.96 -16.40
N LYS A 2 -8.66 19.17 -15.09
CA LYS A 2 -7.47 19.87 -14.58
C LYS A 2 -6.22 19.00 -14.76
N GLN A 3 -5.07 19.64 -14.91
CA GLN A 3 -3.78 18.93 -15.03
C GLN A 3 -3.34 18.39 -13.67
N LEU A 4 -2.57 17.31 -13.64
CA LEU A 4 -2.03 16.68 -12.42
C LEU A 4 -1.32 17.70 -11.53
N ARG A 5 -0.51 18.58 -12.12
CA ARG A 5 0.17 19.66 -11.38
C ARG A 5 -0.76 20.66 -10.68
N GLU A 6 -2.00 20.79 -11.14
CA GLU A 6 -2.99 21.69 -10.55
C GLU A 6 -3.83 21.02 -9.45
N VAL A 7 -3.86 19.69 -9.42
CA VAL A 7 -4.70 18.90 -8.49
C VAL A 7 -3.89 18.16 -7.45
N ASP A 8 -2.61 17.90 -7.70
CA ASP A 8 -1.70 17.24 -6.77
C ASP A 8 -0.22 17.70 -6.91
N PRO A 9 0.05 18.99 -6.70
CA PRO A 9 1.43 19.51 -6.64
C PRO A 9 2.20 18.94 -5.46
N ASN A 10 1.54 18.42 -4.42
CA ASN A 10 2.23 17.75 -3.31
C ASN A 10 2.88 16.44 -3.76
N LEU A 11 2.21 15.64 -4.60
CA LEU A 11 2.82 14.48 -5.24
C LEU A 11 4.05 14.90 -6.07
N LEU A 12 3.92 15.91 -6.92
CA LEU A 12 5.03 16.36 -7.78
C LEU A 12 6.21 16.91 -6.98
N ALA A 13 5.96 17.66 -5.90
CA ALA A 13 7.00 18.14 -5.00
C ALA A 13 7.78 16.97 -4.35
N ASN A 14 7.06 15.93 -3.92
CA ASN A 14 7.67 14.71 -3.40
C ASN A 14 8.51 13.99 -4.46
N LEU A 15 8.00 13.86 -5.70
CA LEU A 15 8.77 13.25 -6.79
C LEU A 15 10.04 14.02 -7.10
N LYS A 16 9.95 15.35 -7.20
CA LYS A 16 11.09 16.24 -7.48
C LYS A 16 12.20 16.14 -6.43
N LYS A 17 11.84 15.82 -5.18
CA LYS A 17 12.78 15.66 -4.07
C LYS A 17 13.62 14.38 -4.18
N TYR A 18 13.06 13.31 -4.76
CA TYR A 18 13.68 11.98 -4.74
C TYR A 18 14.08 11.45 -6.12
N LEU A 19 13.65 12.09 -7.20
CA LEU A 19 14.06 11.82 -8.56
C LEU A 19 15.09 12.84 -9.03
N ASP A 20 16.07 12.41 -9.82
CA ASP A 20 16.91 13.35 -10.57
C ASP A 20 16.09 14.07 -11.66
N GLU A 21 16.61 15.20 -12.15
CA GLU A 21 15.88 16.10 -13.04
C GLU A 21 15.36 15.41 -14.31
N GLU A 22 16.18 14.58 -14.96
CA GLU A 22 15.80 13.86 -16.17
C GLU A 22 14.67 12.85 -15.89
N PHE A 23 14.76 12.10 -14.79
CA PHE A 23 13.66 11.21 -14.41
C PHE A 23 12.40 11.98 -14.02
N PHE A 24 12.54 13.08 -13.29
CA PHE A 24 11.41 13.87 -12.84
C PHE A 24 10.59 14.40 -14.02
N VAL A 25 11.25 14.95 -15.04
CA VAL A 25 10.57 15.44 -16.26
C VAL A 25 9.83 14.32 -16.97
N TYR A 26 10.47 13.15 -17.14
CA TYR A 26 9.83 11.98 -17.72
C TYR A 26 8.63 11.51 -16.88
N ALA A 27 8.81 11.42 -15.56
CA ALA A 27 7.78 10.96 -14.65
C ALA A 27 6.58 11.90 -14.63
N GLU A 28 6.79 13.22 -14.60
CA GLU A 28 5.71 14.21 -14.63
C GLU A 28 4.87 14.06 -15.90
N GLU A 29 5.50 13.91 -17.08
CA GLU A 29 4.80 13.75 -18.35
C GLU A 29 3.98 12.45 -18.41
N GLU A 30 4.57 11.31 -18.03
CA GLU A 30 3.90 10.01 -18.10
C GLU A 30 2.83 9.85 -17.01
N LEU A 31 3.06 10.41 -15.82
CA LEU A 31 2.06 10.43 -14.75
C LEU A 31 0.89 11.35 -15.10
N GLU A 32 1.09 12.45 -15.82
CA GLU A 32 -0.03 13.26 -16.36
C GLU A 32 -0.88 12.40 -17.29
N LYS A 33 -0.27 11.70 -18.27
CA LYS A 33 -1.03 10.82 -19.20
C LYS A 33 -1.78 9.72 -18.44
N PHE A 34 -1.12 9.10 -17.45
CA PHE A 34 -1.73 8.04 -16.65
C PHE A 34 -2.84 8.57 -15.74
N TRP A 35 -2.66 9.73 -15.12
CA TRP A 35 -3.67 10.45 -14.35
C TRP A 35 -4.93 10.69 -15.18
N GLN A 36 -4.75 11.18 -16.41
CA GLN A 36 -5.89 11.47 -17.28
C GLN A 36 -6.72 10.21 -17.57
N ARG A 37 -6.06 9.06 -17.77
CA ARG A 37 -6.73 7.77 -17.97
C ARG A 37 -7.39 7.26 -16.70
N CYS A 38 -6.73 7.40 -15.54
CA CYS A 38 -7.28 7.07 -14.24
C CYS A 38 -8.63 7.78 -14.05
N MET A 39 -8.65 9.10 -14.22
CA MET A 39 -9.84 9.93 -14.00
C MET A 39 -10.90 9.90 -15.11
N THR A 40 -10.71 9.07 -16.15
CA THR A 40 -11.67 8.94 -17.24
C THR A 40 -12.04 7.49 -17.47
N ASP A 41 -11.29 6.78 -18.30
CA ASP A 41 -11.67 5.45 -18.77
C ASP A 41 -11.52 4.38 -17.68
N ILE A 42 -10.47 4.46 -16.85
CA ILE A 42 -10.26 3.50 -15.77
C ILE A 42 -11.34 3.66 -14.70
N ASP A 43 -11.65 4.88 -14.23
CA ASP A 43 -12.72 5.11 -13.25
C ASP A 43 -14.08 4.59 -13.76
N ARG A 44 -14.41 4.84 -15.05
CA ARG A 44 -15.64 4.32 -15.66
C ARG A 44 -15.69 2.80 -15.67
N ARG A 45 -14.59 2.13 -16.05
CA ARG A 45 -14.49 0.66 -16.07
C ARG A 45 -14.53 0.08 -14.65
N ALA A 46 -13.94 0.77 -13.68
CA ALA A 46 -13.96 0.39 -12.28
C ALA A 46 -15.38 0.37 -11.71
N VAL A 47 -16.20 1.38 -12.04
CA VAL A 47 -17.61 1.43 -11.61
C VAL A 47 -18.39 0.23 -12.16
N HIS A 48 -18.23 -0.09 -13.45
CA HIS A 48 -18.88 -1.26 -14.03
C HIS A 48 -18.36 -2.56 -13.39
N THR A 49 -17.05 -2.69 -13.19
CA THR A 49 -16.42 -3.89 -12.62
C THR A 49 -16.88 -4.16 -11.18
N ASP A 50 -16.95 -3.14 -10.32
CA ASP A 50 -17.40 -3.30 -8.93
C ASP A 50 -18.89 -3.70 -8.81
N ARG A 51 -19.73 -3.26 -9.76
CA ARG A 51 -21.18 -3.48 -9.71
C ARG A 51 -21.63 -4.67 -10.57
N GLU A 52 -21.62 -4.52 -11.88
CA GLU A 52 -22.29 -5.44 -12.81
C GLU A 52 -21.31 -6.47 -13.42
N GLY A 53 -20.04 -6.06 -13.54
CA GLY A 53 -18.97 -6.79 -14.23
C GLY A 53 -18.01 -7.54 -13.29
N GLN A 54 -18.45 -7.90 -12.09
CA GLN A 54 -17.62 -8.61 -11.11
C GLN A 54 -17.10 -9.94 -11.67
N PRO A 55 -15.89 -10.39 -11.29
CA PRO A 55 -15.36 -11.69 -11.68
C PRO A 55 -16.31 -12.85 -11.33
N ARG A 56 -16.39 -13.85 -12.21
CA ARG A 56 -17.24 -15.04 -12.02
C ARG A 56 -16.45 -16.31 -12.22
N LEU A 57 -16.71 -17.31 -11.37
CA LEU A 57 -16.19 -18.65 -11.55
C LEU A 57 -17.08 -19.45 -12.50
N ILE A 58 -16.53 -19.85 -13.63
CA ILE A 58 -17.09 -20.86 -14.52
C ILE A 58 -16.42 -22.18 -14.14
N LYS A 59 -17.12 -22.95 -13.30
CA LYS A 59 -16.52 -24.14 -12.70
C LYS A 59 -16.46 -25.33 -13.66
N TYR A 60 -17.52 -25.56 -14.43
CA TYR A 60 -17.64 -26.73 -15.30
C TYR A 60 -17.89 -26.33 -16.75
N ASP A 61 -17.31 -27.08 -17.68
CA ASP A 61 -17.68 -27.00 -19.10
C ASP A 61 -19.03 -27.70 -19.38
N ARG A 62 -19.47 -27.66 -20.64
CA ARG A 62 -20.74 -28.30 -21.07
C ARG A 62 -20.78 -29.82 -20.92
N PHE A 63 -19.63 -30.47 -20.70
CA PHE A 63 -19.51 -31.91 -20.53
C PHE A 63 -19.35 -32.32 -19.06
N GLY A 64 -19.27 -31.35 -18.15
CA GLY A 64 -19.12 -31.58 -16.71
C GLY A 64 -17.67 -31.69 -16.24
N ASN A 65 -16.68 -31.36 -17.08
CA ASN A 65 -15.28 -31.31 -16.64
C ASN A 65 -15.04 -30.04 -15.83
N ASP A 66 -14.32 -30.14 -14.71
CA ASP A 66 -13.91 -28.96 -13.93
C ASP A 66 -12.84 -28.18 -14.71
N ILE A 67 -13.18 -26.97 -15.13
CA ILE A 67 -12.29 -26.06 -15.87
C ILE A 67 -11.83 -24.87 -15.04
N SER A 68 -12.43 -24.67 -13.85
CA SER A 68 -12.07 -23.64 -12.87
C SER A 68 -11.67 -22.28 -13.49
N GLU A 69 -12.42 -21.82 -14.48
CA GLU A 69 -12.11 -20.62 -15.25
C GLU A 69 -12.69 -19.38 -14.57
N ILE A 70 -11.90 -18.30 -14.48
CA ILE A 70 -12.38 -17.01 -14.00
C ILE A 70 -12.69 -16.12 -15.20
N TRP A 71 -13.96 -15.80 -15.37
CA TRP A 71 -14.39 -14.77 -16.29
C TRP A 71 -14.25 -13.39 -15.66
N VAL A 72 -13.65 -12.46 -16.39
CA VAL A 72 -13.60 -11.03 -16.08
C VAL A 72 -14.11 -10.23 -17.27
N ASN A 73 -14.67 -9.05 -17.00
CA ASN A 73 -15.20 -8.19 -18.05
C ASN A 73 -14.10 -7.55 -18.92
N GLU A 74 -14.42 -7.18 -20.17
CA GLU A 74 -13.45 -6.61 -21.11
C GLU A 74 -12.87 -5.27 -20.64
N GLY A 75 -13.63 -4.47 -19.89
CA GLY A 75 -13.15 -3.23 -19.29
C GLY A 75 -12.01 -3.50 -18.29
N TYR A 76 -12.14 -4.52 -17.44
CA TYR A 76 -11.07 -4.95 -16.54
C TYR A 76 -9.81 -5.37 -17.31
N LYS A 77 -9.94 -6.21 -18.34
CA LYS A 77 -8.80 -6.64 -19.17
C LYS A 77 -8.09 -5.47 -19.83
N GLN A 78 -8.85 -4.50 -20.33
CA GLN A 78 -8.28 -3.30 -20.92
C GLN A 78 -7.55 -2.46 -19.86
N THR A 79 -8.13 -2.27 -18.67
CA THR A 79 -7.43 -1.60 -17.55
C THR A 79 -6.13 -2.32 -17.20
N VAL A 80 -6.12 -3.66 -17.14
CA VAL A 80 -4.90 -4.45 -16.90
C VAL A 80 -3.84 -4.11 -17.94
N LYS A 81 -4.15 -4.33 -19.22
CA LYS A 81 -3.22 -4.08 -20.33
C LYS A 81 -2.65 -2.66 -20.26
N GLU A 82 -3.53 -1.68 -20.18
CA GLU A 82 -3.20 -0.26 -20.22
C GLU A 82 -2.33 0.20 -19.06
N THR A 83 -2.49 -0.39 -17.88
CA THR A 83 -1.70 -0.12 -16.69
C THR A 83 -0.35 -0.83 -16.70
N TYR A 84 -0.27 -2.10 -17.15
CA TYR A 84 1.02 -2.77 -17.20
C TYR A 84 1.93 -2.20 -18.30
N GLU A 85 1.38 -1.72 -19.42
CA GLU A 85 2.12 -1.03 -20.48
C GLU A 85 2.82 0.26 -20.02
N THR A 86 2.37 0.90 -18.92
CA THR A 86 3.06 2.08 -18.35
C THR A 86 4.34 1.70 -17.57
N GLY A 87 4.60 0.40 -17.41
CA GLY A 87 5.73 -0.12 -16.67
C GLY A 87 5.60 -0.01 -15.16
N ILE A 88 4.37 0.09 -14.63
CA ILE A 88 4.07 0.15 -13.20
C ILE A 88 4.78 -0.95 -12.39
N VAL A 89 4.95 -2.15 -12.98
CA VAL A 89 5.79 -3.23 -12.41
C VAL A 89 7.14 -3.31 -13.12
N GLY A 90 7.11 -3.36 -14.45
CA GLY A 90 8.27 -3.79 -15.23
C GLY A 90 9.48 -2.86 -15.10
N TYR A 91 9.29 -1.54 -15.07
CA TYR A 91 10.40 -0.58 -15.12
C TYR A 91 11.25 -0.54 -13.86
N VAL A 92 10.84 -1.17 -12.76
CA VAL A 92 11.71 -1.37 -11.59
C VAL A 92 12.83 -2.39 -11.88
N HIS A 93 12.59 -3.30 -12.83
CA HIS A 93 13.47 -4.44 -13.13
C HIS A 93 14.12 -4.38 -14.51
N LYS A 94 13.66 -3.49 -15.40
CA LYS A 94 14.20 -3.33 -16.76
C LYS A 94 14.33 -1.86 -17.16
N SER A 95 15.10 -1.60 -18.21
CA SER A 95 15.32 -0.24 -18.69
C SER A 95 14.03 0.39 -19.23
N ILE A 96 13.78 1.63 -18.82
CA ILE A 96 12.80 2.52 -19.42
C ILE A 96 13.34 2.93 -20.80
N PRO A 97 12.66 2.60 -21.92
CA PRO A 97 13.19 2.87 -23.26
C PRO A 97 13.58 4.32 -23.50
N ALA A 98 12.78 5.27 -23.00
CA ALA A 98 13.01 6.70 -23.18
C ALA A 98 14.23 7.24 -22.39
N LEU A 99 14.58 6.62 -21.27
CA LEU A 99 15.67 7.06 -20.39
C LEU A 99 16.94 6.21 -20.52
N GLY A 100 16.89 5.07 -21.20
CA GLY A 100 18.04 4.16 -21.37
C GLY A 100 18.55 3.54 -20.06
N ARG A 101 17.77 3.60 -18.97
CA ARG A 101 18.16 3.11 -17.63
C ARG A 101 17.00 2.44 -16.90
N VAL A 102 17.32 1.60 -15.92
CA VAL A 102 16.32 0.97 -15.03
C VAL A 102 15.65 2.04 -14.18
N GLY A 103 14.34 1.96 -14.04
CA GLY A 103 13.55 2.82 -13.17
C GLY A 103 13.76 2.54 -11.69
N ASN A 104 12.81 2.98 -10.87
CA ASN A 104 12.85 2.83 -9.41
C ASN A 104 11.44 2.67 -8.84
N TYR A 105 11.38 2.28 -7.56
CA TYR A 105 10.11 2.13 -6.85
C TYR A 105 9.36 3.45 -6.69
N ILE A 106 10.05 4.61 -6.67
CA ILE A 106 9.40 5.93 -6.56
C ILE A 106 8.41 6.14 -7.70
N TYR A 107 8.84 5.93 -8.95
CA TYR A 107 7.97 6.06 -10.13
C TYR A 107 6.86 5.00 -10.17
N SER A 108 7.17 3.76 -9.80
CA SER A 108 6.18 2.66 -9.72
C SER A 108 5.06 2.96 -8.70
N TYR A 109 5.44 3.39 -7.49
CA TYR A 109 4.48 3.73 -6.45
C TYR A 109 3.70 5.02 -6.73
N ALA A 110 4.26 5.98 -7.47
CA ALA A 110 3.52 7.15 -7.94
C ALA A 110 2.36 6.75 -8.88
N GLN A 111 2.58 5.79 -9.78
CA GLN A 111 1.51 5.23 -10.59
C GLN A 111 0.49 4.48 -9.72
N GLY A 112 0.96 3.69 -8.75
CA GLY A 112 0.09 2.99 -7.79
C GLY A 112 -0.80 3.93 -6.97
N TYR A 113 -0.26 5.08 -6.57
CA TYR A 113 -1.00 6.15 -5.89
C TYR A 113 -2.15 6.67 -6.75
N LEU A 114 -1.89 7.01 -8.02
CA LEU A 114 -2.91 7.51 -8.95
C LEU A 114 -3.98 6.45 -9.26
N LEU A 115 -3.56 5.21 -9.51
CA LEU A 115 -4.48 4.10 -9.77
C LEU A 115 -5.39 3.83 -8.57
N SER A 116 -4.87 3.91 -7.36
CA SER A 116 -5.64 3.64 -6.14
C SER A 116 -6.70 4.71 -5.83
N GLN A 117 -6.66 5.86 -6.50
CA GLN A 117 -7.74 6.85 -6.45
C GLN A 117 -9.01 6.39 -7.17
N VAL A 118 -8.91 5.40 -8.05
CA VAL A 118 -10.01 4.99 -8.96
C VAL A 118 -10.30 3.49 -8.89
N GLU A 119 -9.27 2.65 -8.76
CA GLU A 119 -9.40 1.19 -8.79
C GLU A 119 -8.38 0.52 -7.85
N PRO A 120 -8.52 0.71 -6.52
CA PRO A 120 -7.67 0.03 -5.53
C PRO A 120 -7.86 -1.50 -5.55
N GLY A 121 -8.98 -2.00 -6.06
CA GLY A 121 -9.22 -3.43 -6.25
C GLY A 121 -8.24 -4.07 -7.23
N PHE A 122 -8.03 -3.46 -8.40
CA PHE A 122 -7.01 -3.91 -9.38
C PHE A 122 -5.57 -3.62 -8.94
N TYR A 123 -5.33 -2.60 -8.12
CA TYR A 123 -3.98 -2.36 -7.61
C TYR A 123 -3.46 -3.52 -6.73
N CYS A 124 -4.34 -4.37 -6.20
CA CYS A 124 -3.96 -5.60 -5.51
C CYS A 124 -3.21 -6.58 -6.45
N PRO A 125 -3.75 -7.02 -7.60
CA PRO A 125 -2.98 -7.75 -8.61
C PRO A 125 -1.63 -7.12 -9.00
N VAL A 126 -1.58 -5.79 -9.18
CA VAL A 126 -0.32 -5.06 -9.44
C VAL A 126 0.67 -5.27 -8.30
N THR A 127 0.22 -5.10 -7.06
CA THR A 127 1.01 -5.33 -5.83
C THR A 127 1.59 -6.75 -5.79
N LEU A 128 0.75 -7.76 -6.03
CA LEU A 128 1.16 -9.17 -6.02
C LEU A 128 2.16 -9.47 -7.16
N THR A 129 2.01 -8.80 -8.29
CA THR A 129 2.94 -8.93 -9.42
C THR A 129 4.29 -8.28 -9.12
N MET A 130 4.33 -7.11 -8.47
CA MET A 130 5.57 -6.49 -8.00
C MET A 130 6.30 -7.38 -6.99
N ALA A 131 5.57 -7.93 -6.02
CA ALA A 131 6.13 -8.88 -5.05
C ALA A 131 6.70 -10.14 -5.75
N THR A 132 5.98 -10.65 -6.76
CA THR A 132 6.42 -11.80 -7.55
C THR A 132 7.69 -11.47 -8.35
N ALA A 133 7.73 -10.32 -9.03
CA ALA A 133 8.89 -9.84 -9.77
C ALA A 133 10.12 -9.71 -8.87
N TYR A 134 9.95 -9.11 -7.68
CA TYR A 134 11.03 -8.98 -6.70
C TYR A 134 11.60 -10.34 -6.29
N VAL A 135 10.75 -11.30 -5.94
CA VAL A 135 11.20 -12.65 -5.51
C VAL A 135 11.90 -13.39 -6.65
N LEU A 136 11.36 -13.33 -7.86
CA LEU A 136 11.98 -13.95 -9.02
C LEU A 136 13.35 -13.33 -9.35
N GLU A 137 13.46 -12.01 -9.26
CA GLU A 137 14.70 -11.29 -9.57
C GLU A 137 15.83 -11.65 -8.60
N HIS A 138 15.53 -11.77 -7.30
CA HIS A 138 16.54 -11.85 -6.24
C HIS A 138 16.78 -13.26 -5.69
N PHE A 139 15.80 -14.17 -5.79
CA PHE A 139 15.86 -15.47 -5.09
C PHE A 139 15.62 -16.68 -5.99
N ALA A 140 15.02 -16.53 -7.18
CA ALA A 140 14.86 -17.64 -8.10
C ALA A 140 16.20 -18.03 -8.73
N ASP A 141 16.34 -19.31 -9.11
CA ASP A 141 17.45 -19.72 -9.95
C ASP A 141 17.33 -19.15 -11.38
N GLU A 142 18.43 -19.18 -12.13
CA GLU A 142 18.50 -18.62 -13.48
C GLU A 142 17.51 -19.26 -14.47
N ARG A 143 17.18 -20.56 -14.31
CA ARG A 143 16.25 -21.25 -15.21
C ARG A 143 14.82 -20.75 -14.99
N ILE A 144 14.39 -20.64 -13.73
CA ILE A 144 13.08 -20.12 -13.36
C ILE A 144 12.99 -18.64 -13.74
N LYS A 145 14.02 -17.84 -13.41
CA LYS A 145 14.08 -16.41 -13.72
C LYS A 145 13.98 -16.16 -15.22
N ALA A 146 14.80 -16.81 -16.04
CA ALA A 146 14.79 -16.65 -17.50
C ALA A 146 13.45 -17.05 -18.12
N LYS A 147 12.74 -18.03 -17.55
CA LYS A 147 11.45 -18.50 -18.07
C LYS A 147 10.28 -17.59 -17.69
N TYR A 148 10.19 -17.16 -16.42
CA TYR A 148 8.97 -16.53 -15.90
C TYR A 148 9.08 -15.02 -15.72
N LEU A 149 10.26 -14.50 -15.33
CA LEU A 149 10.41 -13.08 -15.05
C LEU A 149 10.03 -12.19 -16.25
N PRO A 150 10.44 -12.48 -17.51
CA PRO A 150 10.08 -11.64 -18.67
C PRO A 150 8.58 -11.42 -18.82
N HIS A 151 7.75 -12.43 -18.50
CA HIS A 151 6.30 -12.34 -18.53
C HIS A 151 5.75 -11.48 -17.38
N VAL A 152 6.31 -11.62 -16.17
CA VAL A 152 5.90 -10.88 -14.97
C VAL A 152 6.24 -9.39 -15.08
N ILE A 153 7.33 -9.05 -15.79
CA ILE A 153 7.77 -7.66 -16.03
C ILE A 153 7.41 -7.14 -17.43
N SER A 154 6.53 -7.83 -18.15
CA SER A 154 6.11 -7.43 -19.49
C SER A 154 5.45 -6.04 -19.46
N THR A 155 5.82 -5.21 -20.43
CA THR A 155 5.14 -3.94 -20.74
C THR A 155 4.46 -4.02 -22.11
N GLY A 156 4.09 -5.23 -22.53
CA GLY A 156 3.42 -5.53 -23.79
C GLY A 156 4.28 -6.26 -24.82
N GLU A 157 5.57 -6.49 -24.56
CA GLU A 157 6.47 -7.17 -25.49
C GLU A 157 6.22 -8.69 -25.59
N VAL A 158 5.81 -9.28 -24.46
CA VAL A 158 5.44 -10.69 -24.33
C VAL A 158 4.13 -10.82 -23.55
N GLU A 159 3.56 -12.02 -23.52
CA GLU A 159 2.37 -12.28 -22.70
C GLU A 159 2.62 -11.88 -21.23
N LEU A 160 1.71 -11.10 -20.65
CA LEU A 160 1.79 -10.67 -19.27
C LEU A 160 1.36 -11.81 -18.34
N TYR A 161 2.20 -12.16 -17.37
CA TYR A 161 1.81 -12.98 -16.23
C TYR A 161 1.64 -12.12 -14.99
N GLU A 162 0.38 -11.80 -14.66
CA GLU A 162 0.09 -11.25 -13.35
C GLU A 162 0.52 -12.25 -12.26
N GLY A 163 1.03 -11.72 -11.15
CA GLY A 163 1.47 -12.50 -10.00
C GLY A 163 0.38 -12.70 -8.96
N ALA A 164 0.62 -13.67 -8.07
CA ALA A 164 -0.16 -13.90 -6.87
C ALA A 164 0.74 -14.38 -5.71
N THR A 165 0.34 -14.13 -4.47
CA THR A 165 1.01 -14.67 -3.28
C THR A 165 0.01 -15.42 -2.39
N PHE A 166 0.25 -16.71 -2.17
CA PHE A 166 -0.65 -17.58 -1.41
C PHE A 166 0.00 -18.07 -0.12
N LEU A 167 -0.35 -17.38 0.97
CA LEU A 167 0.10 -17.70 2.32
C LEU A 167 -1.01 -18.37 3.13
N THR A 168 -2.17 -17.72 3.16
CA THR A 168 -3.27 -18.00 4.08
C THR A 168 -3.98 -19.31 3.79
N GLU A 169 -4.11 -20.11 4.83
CA GLU A 169 -4.88 -21.34 4.86
C GLU A 169 -5.99 -21.23 5.93
N ARG A 170 -6.75 -22.29 6.17
CA ARG A 170 -7.97 -22.23 7.01
C ARG A 170 -7.69 -21.93 8.49
N GLN A 171 -6.56 -22.41 9.00
CA GLN A 171 -6.09 -22.20 10.36
C GLN A 171 -5.65 -20.76 10.64
N GLY A 172 -5.26 -19.99 9.61
CA GLY A 172 -4.98 -18.56 9.76
C GLY A 172 -3.99 -17.99 8.75
N GLY A 173 -4.03 -16.67 8.58
CA GLY A 173 -3.06 -15.90 7.80
C GLY A 173 -1.97 -15.23 8.64
N SER A 174 -2.22 -14.98 9.93
CA SER A 174 -1.21 -14.40 10.85
C SER A 174 -0.26 -15.44 11.43
N ASP A 175 -0.70 -16.69 11.56
CA ASP A 175 0.12 -17.82 12.00
C ASP A 175 0.33 -18.81 10.84
N VAL A 176 1.15 -18.41 9.88
CA VAL A 176 1.51 -19.28 8.74
C VAL A 176 2.37 -20.47 9.16
N GLY A 177 2.90 -20.49 10.39
CA GLY A 177 3.67 -21.61 10.91
C GLY A 177 2.86 -22.90 10.97
N ALA A 178 1.55 -22.78 11.15
CA ALA A 178 0.58 -23.87 11.18
C ALA A 178 0.16 -24.38 9.77
N ASN A 179 0.78 -23.89 8.69
CA ASN A 179 0.50 -24.32 7.32
C ASN A 179 0.70 -25.83 7.08
N GLU A 180 -0.28 -26.42 6.41
CA GLU A 180 -0.42 -27.86 6.12
C GLU A 180 -0.27 -28.18 4.63
N VAL A 181 -0.37 -27.20 3.72
CA VAL A 181 -0.12 -27.42 2.29
C VAL A 181 1.27 -28.02 2.12
N ARG A 182 1.35 -29.16 1.44
CA ARG A 182 2.56 -29.97 1.31
C ARG A 182 3.14 -29.91 -0.09
N ALA A 183 4.45 -30.09 -0.19
CA ALA A 183 5.21 -30.18 -1.43
C ALA A 183 5.97 -31.52 -1.48
N VAL A 184 5.80 -32.26 -2.58
CA VAL A 184 6.45 -33.54 -2.82
C VAL A 184 7.44 -33.39 -3.98
N LEU A 185 8.68 -33.85 -3.80
CA LEU A 185 9.67 -33.85 -4.88
C LEU A 185 9.31 -34.91 -5.93
N CYS A 186 9.12 -34.49 -7.18
CA CYS A 186 8.78 -35.31 -8.34
C CYS A 186 9.82 -35.10 -9.45
N GLY A 187 10.96 -35.81 -9.36
CA GLY A 187 12.04 -35.69 -10.34
C GLY A 187 12.76 -34.33 -10.23
N ASP A 188 12.53 -33.44 -11.20
CA ASP A 188 13.18 -32.12 -11.31
C ASP A 188 12.30 -30.95 -10.81
N HIS A 189 11.12 -31.23 -10.29
CA HIS A 189 10.16 -30.25 -9.79
C HIS A 189 9.44 -30.78 -8.54
N TYR A 190 8.60 -29.94 -7.94
CA TYR A 190 7.72 -30.33 -6.85
C TYR A 190 6.26 -30.38 -7.31
N GLU A 191 5.47 -31.17 -6.61
CA GLU A 191 4.02 -31.15 -6.72
C GLU A 191 3.40 -30.66 -5.41
N ILE A 192 2.47 -29.70 -5.52
CA ILE A 192 1.79 -29.10 -4.38
C ILE A 192 0.45 -29.78 -4.16
N TYR A 193 0.15 -30.07 -2.90
CA TYR A 193 -1.11 -30.67 -2.46
C TYR A 193 -1.68 -29.92 -1.25
N GLY A 194 -2.96 -29.57 -1.31
CA GLY A 194 -3.68 -28.93 -0.20
C GLY A 194 -4.52 -27.74 -0.66
N GLU A 195 -4.89 -26.88 0.28
CA GLU A 195 -5.80 -25.76 0.02
C GLU A 195 -5.21 -24.43 0.51
N LYS A 196 -5.28 -23.41 -0.34
CA LYS A 196 -5.10 -22.00 0.06
C LYS A 196 -6.45 -21.34 0.20
N TYR A 197 -6.70 -20.77 1.38
CA TYR A 197 -8.03 -20.32 1.78
C TYR A 197 -8.35 -18.90 1.30
N PHE A 198 -7.35 -18.02 1.23
CA PHE A 198 -7.45 -16.71 0.59
C PHE A 198 -6.37 -16.60 -0.48
N ALA A 199 -6.77 -16.88 -1.72
CA ALA A 199 -5.93 -16.77 -2.91
C ALA A 199 -6.42 -15.61 -3.77
N SER A 200 -5.82 -14.43 -3.60
CA SER A 200 -6.13 -13.24 -4.40
C SER A 200 -5.49 -13.31 -5.78
N ASN A 201 -6.19 -12.80 -6.79
CA ASN A 201 -5.85 -12.90 -8.21
C ASN A 201 -5.88 -14.34 -8.77
N ALA A 202 -6.59 -15.25 -8.11
CA ALA A 202 -6.75 -16.62 -8.57
C ALA A 202 -7.46 -16.66 -9.94
N GLY A 203 -6.97 -17.48 -10.86
CA GLY A 203 -7.52 -17.61 -12.22
C GLY A 203 -7.06 -16.54 -13.21
N MET A 204 -6.62 -15.39 -12.72
CA MET A 204 -6.08 -14.29 -13.54
C MET A 204 -4.56 -14.22 -13.47
N CYS A 205 -3.93 -14.67 -12.37
CA CYS A 205 -2.48 -14.77 -12.29
C CYS A 205 -1.93 -15.82 -13.28
N GLY A 206 -0.83 -15.50 -13.95
CA GLY A 206 -0.06 -16.47 -14.73
C GLY A 206 0.86 -17.33 -13.85
N VAL A 207 1.31 -16.79 -12.72
CA VAL A 207 2.15 -17.47 -11.74
C VAL A 207 1.77 -17.08 -10.31
N ALA A 208 1.91 -18.01 -9.36
CA ALA A 208 1.67 -17.79 -7.94
C ALA A 208 2.88 -18.20 -7.10
N LEU A 209 3.26 -17.35 -6.14
CA LEU A 209 4.18 -17.70 -5.07
C LEU A 209 3.41 -18.40 -3.95
N VAL A 210 3.69 -19.68 -3.73
CA VAL A 210 2.96 -20.53 -2.78
C VAL A 210 3.89 -20.98 -1.66
N LEU A 211 3.52 -20.68 -0.42
CA LEU A 211 4.22 -21.20 0.75
C LEU A 211 3.72 -22.61 1.07
N ALA A 212 4.60 -23.60 1.08
CA ALA A 212 4.25 -24.99 1.35
C ALA A 212 5.35 -25.69 2.17
N ARG A 213 5.02 -26.83 2.77
CA ARG A 213 5.93 -27.65 3.57
C ARG A 213 6.43 -28.83 2.75
N ILE A 214 7.74 -28.96 2.58
CA ILE A 214 8.31 -30.18 1.98
C ILE A 214 8.10 -31.34 2.96
N ASP A 215 7.64 -32.49 2.47
CA ASP A 215 7.44 -33.69 3.28
C ASP A 215 8.70 -34.02 4.11
N GLY A 216 8.53 -34.16 5.44
CA GLY A 216 9.62 -34.41 6.37
C GLY A 216 10.29 -33.17 6.99
N SER A 217 9.86 -31.95 6.60
CA SER A 217 10.38 -30.70 7.20
C SER A 217 9.92 -30.48 8.64
N GLU A 218 10.68 -29.69 9.40
CA GLU A 218 10.35 -29.30 10.78
C GLU A 218 8.99 -28.56 10.87
N PRO A 219 8.29 -28.62 12.01
CA PRO A 219 7.08 -27.83 12.23
C PRO A 219 7.36 -26.32 12.29
N GLY A 220 6.31 -25.51 12.18
CA GLY A 220 6.41 -24.05 12.25
C GLY A 220 7.00 -23.42 11.00
N THR A 221 7.38 -22.14 11.10
CA THR A 221 7.86 -21.33 9.97
C THR A 221 9.20 -21.77 9.40
N LYS A 222 10.02 -22.50 10.17
CA LYS A 222 11.33 -23.02 9.73
C LYS A 222 11.22 -24.13 8.69
N GLY A 223 10.12 -24.88 8.66
CA GLY A 223 9.88 -25.92 7.66
C GLY A 223 9.10 -25.46 6.43
N LEU A 224 8.90 -24.15 6.25
CA LEU A 224 8.16 -23.62 5.12
C LEU A 224 9.10 -23.17 4.01
N SER A 225 8.90 -23.76 2.84
CA SER A 225 9.58 -23.44 1.59
C SER A 225 8.68 -22.59 0.70
N LEU A 226 9.29 -21.83 -0.21
CA LEU A 226 8.56 -20.98 -1.16
C LEU A 226 8.65 -21.60 -2.56
N PHE A 227 7.51 -21.67 -3.24
CA PHE A 227 7.43 -22.25 -4.58
C PHE A 227 6.81 -21.27 -5.56
N LEU A 228 7.29 -21.28 -6.80
CA LEU A 228 6.60 -20.71 -7.95
C LEU A 228 5.71 -21.78 -8.58
N VAL A 229 4.42 -21.51 -8.66
CA VAL A 229 3.40 -22.37 -9.26
C VAL A 229 2.83 -21.66 -10.48
N PRO A 230 3.14 -22.11 -11.71
CA PRO A 230 2.45 -21.63 -12.91
C PRO A 230 0.97 -22.00 -12.85
N TRP A 231 0.10 -21.09 -13.29
CA TRP A 231 -1.35 -21.37 -13.29
C TRP A 231 -1.72 -22.43 -14.33
N ARG A 232 -0.99 -22.45 -15.45
CA ARG A 232 -1.10 -23.42 -16.53
C ARG A 232 0.23 -24.12 -16.78
N ASN A 233 0.16 -25.37 -17.23
CA ASN A 233 1.29 -26.12 -17.72
C ASN A 233 1.77 -25.59 -19.08
N ASP A 234 2.93 -26.06 -19.53
CA ASP A 234 3.53 -25.65 -20.82
C ASP A 234 2.67 -26.03 -22.04
N ASP A 235 1.75 -26.99 -21.88
CA ASP A 235 0.75 -27.39 -22.89
C ASP A 235 -0.55 -26.56 -22.83
N GLY A 236 -0.65 -25.61 -21.89
CA GLY A 236 -1.81 -24.74 -21.67
C GLY A 236 -2.90 -25.35 -20.77
N ALA A 237 -2.79 -26.61 -20.35
CA ALA A 237 -3.74 -27.22 -19.42
C ALA A 237 -3.62 -26.59 -18.02
N LEU A 238 -4.69 -26.65 -17.22
CA LEU A 238 -4.61 -26.24 -15.82
C LEU A 238 -3.62 -27.11 -15.05
N ASN A 239 -2.81 -26.48 -14.21
CA ASN A 239 -1.73 -27.13 -13.49
C ASN A 239 -2.20 -27.82 -12.20
N GLY A 240 -3.11 -28.79 -12.28
CA GLY A 240 -3.64 -29.48 -11.08
C GLY A 240 -4.27 -28.51 -10.07
N ILE A 241 -4.85 -27.42 -10.57
CA ILE A 241 -5.45 -26.33 -9.78
C ILE A 241 -6.96 -26.36 -9.94
N HIS A 242 -7.66 -26.33 -8.83
CA HIS A 242 -9.11 -26.24 -8.77
C HIS A 242 -9.54 -25.04 -7.94
N ILE A 243 -10.53 -24.29 -8.42
CA ILE A 243 -11.14 -23.20 -7.67
C ILE A 243 -12.43 -23.73 -7.03
N ARG A 244 -12.47 -23.77 -5.69
CA ARG A 244 -13.69 -24.22 -5.00
C ARG A 244 -14.81 -23.21 -5.15
N ARG A 245 -14.51 -21.94 -4.89
CA ARG A 245 -15.40 -20.79 -5.01
C ARG A 245 -14.62 -19.47 -4.98
N LEU A 246 -15.24 -18.40 -5.48
CA LEU A 246 -14.84 -17.03 -5.16
C LEU A 246 -15.38 -16.62 -3.78
N LYS A 247 -14.66 -15.70 -3.12
CA LYS A 247 -15.10 -15.06 -1.88
C LYS A 247 -16.12 -13.97 -2.20
N ASP A 248 -17.21 -13.95 -1.44
CA ASP A 248 -18.12 -12.81 -1.36
C ASP A 248 -17.51 -11.78 -0.39
N LYS A 249 -17.23 -10.57 -0.88
CA LYS A 249 -16.36 -9.58 -0.21
C LYS A 249 -17.08 -8.25 -0.02
N LEU A 250 -16.74 -7.57 1.08
CA LEU A 250 -17.19 -6.22 1.37
C LEU A 250 -16.86 -5.24 0.24
N GLY A 251 -15.57 -5.11 -0.08
CA GLY A 251 -15.04 -4.27 -1.15
C GLY A 251 -14.05 -5.02 -2.02
N VAL A 252 -13.27 -4.28 -2.79
CA VAL A 252 -12.27 -4.74 -3.76
C VAL A 252 -12.83 -5.86 -4.62
N ARG A 253 -14.05 -5.66 -5.14
CA ARG A 253 -14.81 -6.68 -5.84
C ARG A 253 -14.20 -7.01 -7.22
N ALA A 254 -13.38 -6.11 -7.75
CA ALA A 254 -12.66 -6.32 -9.01
C ALA A 254 -11.65 -7.48 -8.98
N VAL A 255 -10.98 -7.73 -7.85
CA VAL A 255 -9.98 -8.82 -7.77
C VAL A 255 -10.66 -10.17 -7.50
N PRO A 256 -10.42 -11.23 -8.30
CA PRO A 256 -10.91 -12.56 -7.98
C PRO A 256 -10.13 -13.13 -6.79
N SER A 257 -10.76 -13.21 -5.62
CA SER A 257 -10.21 -13.85 -4.43
C SER A 257 -10.91 -15.19 -4.23
N ALA A 258 -10.17 -16.28 -4.10
CA ALA A 258 -10.72 -17.62 -4.14
C ALA A 258 -10.23 -18.55 -3.01
N GLU A 259 -10.89 -19.69 -2.91
CA GLU A 259 -10.35 -20.90 -2.28
C GLU A 259 -9.76 -21.79 -3.38
N VAL A 260 -8.44 -21.97 -3.35
CA VAL A 260 -7.70 -22.72 -4.37
C VAL A 260 -7.22 -24.04 -3.79
N VAL A 261 -7.54 -25.13 -4.47
CA VAL A 261 -7.11 -26.49 -4.14
C VAL A 261 -6.05 -26.90 -5.16
N PHE A 262 -4.95 -27.44 -4.65
CA PHE A 262 -3.87 -28.03 -5.44
C PHE A 262 -3.94 -29.56 -5.32
N GLU A 263 -3.98 -30.22 -6.47
CA GLU A 263 -3.99 -31.67 -6.63
C GLU A 263 -2.84 -32.07 -7.55
N GLY A 264 -1.62 -32.04 -7.02
CA GLY A 264 -0.41 -32.36 -7.81
C GLY A 264 0.04 -31.23 -8.70
N ALA A 265 -0.14 -29.97 -8.27
CA ALA A 265 0.24 -28.82 -9.06
C ALA A 265 1.76 -28.69 -9.16
N LYS A 266 2.29 -28.68 -10.39
CA LYS A 266 3.72 -28.52 -10.68
C LYS A 266 4.23 -27.19 -10.13
N ALA A 267 5.35 -27.25 -9.43
CA ALA A 267 5.91 -26.15 -8.69
C ALA A 267 7.43 -26.18 -8.69
N TYR A 268 8.03 -25.00 -8.62
CA TYR A 268 9.49 -24.83 -8.63
C TYR A 268 9.94 -24.17 -7.33
N LEU A 269 10.91 -24.78 -6.66
CA LEU A 269 11.47 -24.23 -5.42
C LEU A 269 12.16 -22.89 -5.69
N ILE A 270 11.88 -21.89 -4.85
CA ILE A 270 12.54 -20.59 -4.88
C ILE A 270 13.63 -20.56 -3.80
N GLY A 271 14.87 -20.37 -4.24
CA GLY A 271 16.03 -20.25 -3.37
C GLY A 271 16.27 -21.49 -2.49
N ASP A 272 16.65 -21.24 -1.24
CA ASP A 272 16.91 -22.28 -0.24
C ASP A 272 15.59 -22.77 0.40
N GLU A 273 15.41 -24.09 0.46
CA GLU A 273 14.23 -24.77 1.03
C GLU A 273 13.90 -24.30 2.46
N LYS A 274 14.90 -23.89 3.25
CA LYS A 274 14.74 -23.47 4.66
C LYS A 274 14.47 -21.97 4.81
N LYS A 275 14.49 -21.21 3.71
CA LYS A 275 14.34 -19.75 3.70
C LYS A 275 13.03 -19.29 3.05
N GLY A 276 12.11 -20.20 2.72
CA GLY A 276 10.85 -19.86 2.06
C GLY A 276 10.04 -18.80 2.80
N PHE A 277 9.89 -18.94 4.12
CA PHE A 277 9.23 -17.91 4.94
C PHE A 277 9.96 -16.56 4.89
N TYR A 278 11.29 -16.55 4.89
CA TYR A 278 12.07 -15.31 4.78
C TYR A 278 11.82 -14.62 3.43
N TYR A 279 11.88 -15.34 2.32
CA TYR A 279 11.61 -14.76 0.98
C TYR A 279 10.19 -14.21 0.88
N MET A 280 9.21 -14.93 1.43
CA MET A 280 7.82 -14.47 1.48
C MET A 280 7.67 -13.21 2.34
N MET A 281 8.42 -13.07 3.44
CA MET A 281 8.40 -11.86 4.26
C MET A 281 8.97 -10.64 3.53
N GLU A 282 9.94 -10.81 2.63
CA GLU A 282 10.44 -9.70 1.80
C GLU A 282 9.39 -9.25 0.78
N ALA A 283 8.71 -10.19 0.12
CA ALA A 283 7.55 -9.90 -0.73
C ALA A 283 6.40 -9.20 0.04
N LEU A 284 6.16 -9.62 1.28
CA LEU A 284 5.16 -9.03 2.15
C LEU A 284 5.52 -7.58 2.54
N ASN A 285 6.80 -7.30 2.81
CA ASN A 285 7.24 -5.94 3.12
C ASN A 285 7.02 -4.99 1.94
N LEU A 286 7.28 -5.45 0.70
CA LEU A 286 6.93 -4.71 -0.51
C LEU A 286 5.41 -4.46 -0.57
N SER A 287 4.60 -5.50 -0.37
CA SER A 287 3.14 -5.39 -0.43
C SER A 287 2.55 -4.46 0.63
N ARG A 288 3.21 -4.33 1.80
CA ARG A 288 2.85 -3.35 2.83
C ARG A 288 3.10 -1.90 2.41
N VAL A 289 4.16 -1.64 1.62
CA VAL A 289 4.38 -0.31 1.03
C VAL A 289 3.30 -0.02 -0.02
N CYS A 290 2.98 -0.98 -0.90
CA CYS A 290 1.83 -0.85 -1.81
C CYS A 290 0.53 -0.52 -1.05
N ASN A 291 0.27 -1.19 0.08
CA ASN A 291 -0.92 -0.94 0.90
C ASN A 291 -0.95 0.49 1.46
N ALA A 292 0.19 1.01 1.95
CA ALA A 292 0.29 2.40 2.39
C ALA A 292 0.02 3.38 1.23
N VAL A 293 0.59 3.11 0.04
CA VAL A 293 0.36 3.87 -1.20
C VAL A 293 -1.11 3.85 -1.63
N ALA A 294 -1.76 2.69 -1.55
CA ALA A 294 -3.18 2.56 -1.85
C ALA A 294 -4.04 3.39 -0.90
N SER A 295 -3.66 3.39 0.38
CA SER A 295 -4.33 4.15 1.43
C SER A 295 -4.28 5.65 1.16
N ILE A 296 -3.09 6.21 0.91
CA ILE A 296 -2.96 7.65 0.60
C ILE A 296 -3.61 8.05 -0.74
N GLY A 297 -3.71 7.12 -1.70
CA GLY A 297 -4.47 7.32 -2.94
C GLY A 297 -5.98 7.42 -2.68
N ILE A 298 -6.55 6.50 -1.90
CA ILE A 298 -7.96 6.57 -1.48
C ILE A 298 -8.23 7.84 -0.66
N MET A 299 -7.31 8.21 0.25
CA MET A 299 -7.41 9.47 1.01
C MET A 299 -7.47 10.68 0.08
N LYS A 300 -6.65 10.74 -0.97
CA LYS A 300 -6.68 11.83 -1.95
C LYS A 300 -8.01 11.89 -2.68
N ARG A 301 -8.52 10.75 -3.18
CA ARG A 301 -9.82 10.71 -3.87
C ARG A 301 -10.94 11.15 -2.94
N ALA A 302 -11.01 10.59 -1.73
CA ALA A 302 -12.06 10.91 -0.76
C ALA A 302 -12.06 12.39 -0.38
N LEU A 303 -10.88 12.97 -0.15
CA LEU A 303 -10.72 14.41 0.09
C LEU A 303 -11.24 15.25 -1.09
N GLU A 304 -10.89 14.89 -2.32
CA GLU A 304 -11.30 15.66 -3.49
C GLU A 304 -12.81 15.57 -3.73
N GLU A 305 -13.42 14.38 -3.59
CA GLU A 305 -14.88 14.22 -3.64
C GLU A 305 -15.55 15.10 -2.57
N ALA A 306 -15.09 15.04 -1.32
CA ALA A 306 -15.64 15.84 -0.22
C ALA A 306 -15.51 17.35 -0.48
N LYS A 307 -14.33 17.80 -0.93
CA LYS A 307 -14.03 19.19 -1.25
C LYS A 307 -14.93 19.69 -2.38
N GLN A 308 -14.98 18.97 -3.51
CA GLN A 308 -15.78 19.38 -4.67
C GLN A 308 -17.26 19.44 -4.33
N TYR A 309 -17.76 18.49 -3.55
CA TYR A 309 -19.15 18.52 -3.10
C TYR A 309 -19.43 19.73 -2.18
N ALA A 310 -18.57 19.96 -1.18
CA ALA A 310 -18.76 21.02 -0.19
C ALA A 310 -18.74 22.43 -0.79
N VAL A 311 -17.90 22.67 -1.81
CA VAL A 311 -17.80 23.99 -2.46
C VAL A 311 -19.06 24.31 -3.28
N ASN A 312 -19.75 23.30 -3.81
CA ASN A 312 -20.90 23.48 -4.70
C ASN A 312 -22.26 23.28 -4.01
N ARG A 313 -22.32 22.52 -2.92
CA ARG A 313 -23.56 22.18 -2.23
C ARG A 313 -24.03 23.35 -1.34
N GLN A 314 -25.29 23.76 -1.52
CA GLN A 314 -25.92 24.79 -0.68
C GLN A 314 -26.79 24.22 0.45
N ALA A 315 -26.54 24.56 1.70
CA ALA A 315 -27.42 24.26 2.83
C ALA A 315 -27.70 25.56 3.60
N PHE A 316 -28.94 25.69 4.11
CA PHE A 316 -29.39 26.87 4.87
C PHE A 316 -28.98 28.23 4.25
N GLY A 317 -29.03 28.34 2.92
CA GLY A 317 -28.75 29.58 2.18
C GLY A 317 -27.28 29.83 1.83
N HIS A 318 -26.35 28.96 2.21
CA HIS A 318 -24.92 29.13 1.95
C HIS A 318 -24.28 27.86 1.39
N THR A 319 -23.11 27.97 0.74
CA THR A 319 -22.30 26.78 0.41
C THR A 319 -21.82 26.10 1.69
N LEU A 320 -21.56 24.79 1.66
CA LEU A 320 -21.08 24.10 2.87
C LEU A 320 -19.75 24.69 3.37
N THR A 321 -18.86 25.09 2.45
CA THR A 321 -17.61 25.77 2.80
C THR A 321 -17.79 27.17 3.41
N SER A 322 -19.01 27.70 3.53
CA SER A 322 -19.28 28.91 4.33
C SER A 322 -19.32 28.64 5.83
N TYR A 323 -19.49 27.38 6.25
CA TYR A 323 -19.56 26.99 7.67
C TYR A 323 -18.15 26.70 8.23
N PRO A 324 -17.74 27.33 9.35
CA PRO A 324 -16.40 27.13 9.93
C PRO A 324 -16.05 25.67 10.23
N MET A 325 -16.99 24.88 10.74
CA MET A 325 -16.76 23.45 11.03
C MET A 325 -16.45 22.62 9.76
N VAL A 326 -17.06 22.95 8.61
CA VAL A 326 -16.77 22.28 7.33
C VAL A 326 -15.38 22.66 6.84
N LYS A 327 -14.99 23.94 7.01
CA LYS A 327 -13.64 24.41 6.70
C LYS A 327 -12.60 23.69 7.55
N GLU A 328 -12.87 23.53 8.84
CA GLU A 328 -12.02 22.79 9.78
C GLU A 328 -11.78 21.36 9.31
N THR A 329 -12.86 20.59 9.06
CA THR A 329 -12.76 19.21 8.58
C THR A 329 -11.91 19.12 7.31
N LEU A 330 -12.22 19.92 6.28
CA LEU A 330 -11.50 19.86 5.01
C LEU A 330 -10.02 20.26 5.14
N ALA A 331 -9.71 21.33 5.87
CA ALA A 331 -8.33 21.76 6.09
C ALA A 331 -7.52 20.71 6.89
N ASN A 332 -8.15 20.06 7.88
CA ASN A 332 -7.54 18.98 8.64
C ASN A 332 -7.24 17.75 7.75
N LEU A 333 -8.20 17.34 6.93
CA LEU A 333 -8.02 16.25 5.97
C LEU A 333 -6.91 16.58 4.96
N THR A 334 -6.85 17.80 4.43
CA THR A 334 -5.74 18.23 3.56
C THR A 334 -4.39 18.13 4.26
N ALA A 335 -4.26 18.64 5.48
CA ALA A 335 -3.00 18.58 6.21
C ALA A 335 -2.54 17.13 6.47
N ARG A 336 -3.46 16.26 6.87
CA ARG A 336 -3.16 14.82 7.09
C ARG A 336 -2.79 14.11 5.80
N GLN A 337 -3.49 14.38 4.70
CA GLN A 337 -3.25 13.75 3.41
C GLN A 337 -1.87 14.13 2.85
N GLU A 338 -1.49 15.41 2.92
CA GLU A 338 -0.19 15.87 2.42
C GLU A 338 0.96 15.30 3.25
N VAL A 339 0.90 15.42 4.57
CA VAL A 339 1.96 14.95 5.47
C VAL A 339 2.16 13.43 5.34
N GLN A 340 1.07 12.65 5.29
CA GLN A 340 1.17 11.20 5.14
C GLN A 340 1.64 10.78 3.74
N THR A 341 1.27 11.54 2.69
CA THR A 341 1.81 11.32 1.34
C THR A 341 3.32 11.52 1.34
N SER A 342 3.80 12.63 1.89
CA SER A 342 5.23 12.91 1.99
C SER A 342 5.99 11.87 2.81
N ALA A 343 5.42 11.44 3.94
CA ALA A 343 6.01 10.38 4.75
C ALA A 343 6.10 9.04 3.99
N CYS A 344 5.09 8.70 3.18
CA CYS A 344 5.13 7.51 2.33
C CYS A 344 6.21 7.63 1.25
N PHE A 345 6.36 8.79 0.60
CA PHE A 345 7.41 8.99 -0.42
C PHE A 345 8.82 9.02 0.18
N GLU A 346 8.99 9.53 1.40
CA GLU A 346 10.25 9.41 2.15
C GLU A 346 10.58 7.93 2.44
N LEU A 347 9.60 7.16 2.92
CA LEU A 347 9.74 5.70 3.09
C LEU A 347 10.09 5.03 1.76
N ILE A 348 9.39 5.34 0.67
CA ILE A 348 9.60 4.72 -0.64
C ILE A 348 11.02 4.97 -1.15
N SER A 349 11.54 6.19 -0.99
CA SER A 349 12.91 6.51 -1.37
C SER A 349 13.92 5.68 -0.56
N PHE A 350 13.71 5.55 0.75
CA PHE A 350 14.55 4.71 1.61
C PHE A 350 14.43 3.21 1.27
N PHE A 351 13.21 2.75 1.01
CA PHE A 351 12.88 1.40 0.62
C PHE A 351 13.55 1.02 -0.70
N ASP A 352 13.50 1.89 -1.72
CA ASP A 352 14.14 1.67 -3.02
C ASP A 352 15.63 1.41 -2.86
N ARG A 353 16.31 2.26 -2.07
CA ARG A 353 17.73 2.11 -1.75
C ARG A 353 18.03 0.77 -1.06
N VAL A 354 17.24 0.41 -0.05
CA VAL A 354 17.44 -0.84 0.70
C VAL A 354 17.17 -2.08 -0.15
N MET A 355 16.15 -2.04 -1.02
CA MET A 355 15.72 -3.20 -1.80
C MET A 355 16.56 -3.43 -3.06
N ARG A 356 17.18 -2.40 -3.62
CA ARG A 356 18.05 -2.53 -4.80
C ARG A 356 19.46 -3.02 -4.47
N THR A 357 19.96 -2.68 -3.29
CA THR A 357 21.29 -3.09 -2.81
C THR A 357 21.22 -3.65 -1.38
N PRO A 358 20.45 -4.73 -1.15
CA PRO A 358 20.21 -5.27 0.20
C PRO A 358 21.49 -5.76 0.90
N GLU A 359 22.52 -6.10 0.14
CA GLU A 359 23.86 -6.45 0.64
C GLU A 359 24.65 -5.25 1.18
N GLN A 360 24.31 -4.03 0.75
CA GLN A 360 24.93 -2.79 1.21
C GLN A 360 24.20 -2.18 2.41
N ALA A 361 22.93 -2.53 2.62
CA ALA A 361 22.15 -2.07 3.75
C ALA A 361 22.54 -2.77 5.06
N SER A 362 22.89 -1.98 6.07
CA SER A 362 23.15 -2.48 7.42
C SER A 362 21.92 -3.11 8.07
N GLU A 363 22.10 -3.97 9.07
CA GLU A 363 20.98 -4.54 9.83
C GLU A 363 20.11 -3.45 10.48
N GLN A 364 20.71 -2.33 10.88
CA GLN A 364 19.97 -1.21 11.46
C GLN A 364 19.12 -0.49 10.42
N GLU A 365 19.62 -0.30 9.20
CA GLU A 365 18.84 0.26 8.09
C GLU A 365 17.68 -0.66 7.70
N LYS A 366 17.91 -1.98 7.68
CA LYS A 366 16.83 -2.97 7.44
C LYS A 366 15.77 -2.93 8.54
N ALA A 367 16.19 -2.82 9.80
CA ALA A 367 15.27 -2.69 10.93
C ALA A 367 14.49 -1.36 10.89
N TRP A 368 15.16 -0.26 10.51
CA TRP A 368 14.53 1.04 10.30
C TRP A 368 13.48 0.99 9.18
N ASN A 369 13.81 0.38 8.04
CA ASN A 369 12.89 0.20 6.93
C ASN A 369 11.63 -0.54 7.39
N ARG A 370 11.80 -1.69 8.06
CA ARG A 370 10.70 -2.50 8.59
C ARG A 370 9.85 -1.76 9.61
N LEU A 371 10.48 -0.94 10.46
CA LEU A 371 9.76 -0.09 11.40
C LEU A 371 8.85 0.89 10.65
N LEU A 372 9.40 1.68 9.73
CA LEU A 372 8.62 2.68 8.99
C LEU A 372 7.50 2.06 8.16
N ILE A 373 7.74 0.91 7.52
CA ILE A 373 6.70 0.13 6.82
C ILE A 373 5.55 -0.23 7.77
N ALA A 374 5.86 -0.77 8.95
CA ALA A 374 4.84 -1.17 9.91
C ALA A 374 4.03 0.03 10.43
N LEU A 375 4.70 1.15 10.73
CA LEU A 375 4.06 2.37 11.22
C LEU A 375 3.14 3.00 10.16
N LEU A 376 3.65 3.22 8.95
CA LEU A 376 2.89 3.91 7.90
C LEU A 376 1.77 3.05 7.34
N LYS A 377 1.98 1.74 7.13
CA LYS A 377 0.91 0.83 6.70
C LYS A 377 -0.23 0.84 7.72
N MET A 378 0.09 0.74 9.02
CA MET A 378 -0.94 0.77 10.07
C MET A 378 -1.72 2.09 10.07
N ARG A 379 -1.02 3.22 10.11
CA ARG A 379 -1.64 4.54 10.22
C ARG A 379 -2.47 4.89 8.99
N THR A 380 -1.88 4.79 7.80
CA THR A 380 -2.54 5.19 6.55
C THR A 380 -3.78 4.34 6.26
N ALA A 381 -3.77 3.04 6.58
CA ALA A 381 -4.94 2.18 6.39
C ALA A 381 -6.14 2.58 7.28
N GLU A 382 -5.90 2.95 8.55
CA GLU A 382 -6.96 3.46 9.43
C GLU A 382 -7.45 4.84 8.96
N GLU A 383 -6.53 5.68 8.48
CA GLU A 383 -6.83 7.01 7.94
C GLU A 383 -7.65 6.95 6.64
N ALA A 384 -7.38 6.00 5.74
CA ALA A 384 -8.16 5.82 4.51
C ALA A 384 -9.65 5.56 4.80
N ILE A 385 -9.96 4.80 5.85
CA ILE A 385 -11.34 4.58 6.30
C ILE A 385 -11.95 5.89 6.81
N ALA A 386 -11.21 6.62 7.67
CA ALA A 386 -11.68 7.88 8.23
C ALA A 386 -11.96 8.92 7.12
N PHE A 387 -11.09 9.02 6.13
CA PHE A 387 -11.28 9.91 4.98
C PHE A 387 -12.50 9.53 4.15
N ALA A 388 -12.67 8.24 3.84
CA ALA A 388 -13.84 7.77 3.09
C ALA A 388 -15.14 7.98 3.87
N HIS A 389 -15.12 7.79 5.19
CA HIS A 389 -16.25 8.08 6.08
C HIS A 389 -16.62 9.57 6.04
N GLU A 390 -15.66 10.47 6.26
CA GLU A 390 -15.89 11.92 6.20
C GLU A 390 -16.41 12.35 4.82
N ALA A 391 -15.92 11.75 3.74
CA ALA A 391 -16.42 12.02 2.40
C ALA A 391 -17.90 11.62 2.24
N ILE A 392 -18.31 10.46 2.78
CA ILE A 392 -19.72 10.04 2.80
C ILE A 392 -20.56 11.05 3.58
N GLU A 393 -20.13 11.42 4.79
CA GLU A 393 -20.87 12.35 5.66
C GLU A 393 -21.01 13.74 5.02
N MET A 394 -19.95 14.25 4.39
CA MET A 394 -19.96 15.52 3.65
C MET A 394 -21.00 15.55 2.53
N HIS A 395 -21.26 14.40 1.89
CA HIS A 395 -22.27 14.25 0.85
C HIS A 395 -23.68 13.96 1.40
N GLY A 396 -23.80 13.65 2.69
CA GLY A 396 -25.04 13.21 3.32
C GLY A 396 -25.63 11.97 2.63
N GLY A 397 -26.94 11.99 2.34
CA GLY A 397 -27.63 10.87 1.69
C GLY A 397 -27.03 10.46 0.34
N ASN A 398 -26.51 11.41 -0.44
CA ASN A 398 -25.84 11.11 -1.71
C ASN A 398 -24.54 10.33 -1.49
N GLY A 399 -23.85 10.58 -0.38
CA GLY A 399 -22.61 9.88 -0.05
C GLY A 399 -22.82 8.40 0.22
N TYR A 400 -24.04 8.00 0.57
CA TYR A 400 -24.39 6.65 0.99
C TYR A 400 -24.91 5.76 -0.16
N ILE A 401 -25.19 6.34 -1.33
CA ILE A 401 -25.70 5.59 -2.49
C ILE A 401 -24.57 5.26 -3.47
N GLU A 402 -24.62 4.05 -4.03
CA GLU A 402 -23.59 3.48 -4.94
C GLU A 402 -23.54 4.15 -6.33
N ASP A 403 -24.30 5.23 -6.53
CA ASP A 403 -24.18 6.10 -7.71
C ASP A 403 -23.02 7.10 -7.55
N PHE A 404 -22.63 7.40 -6.31
CA PHE A 404 -21.40 8.10 -5.99
C PHE A 404 -20.28 7.09 -5.70
N VAL A 405 -19.03 7.51 -5.88
CA VAL A 405 -17.87 6.66 -5.61
C VAL A 405 -17.62 6.43 -4.11
N THR A 406 -18.19 7.27 -3.25
CA THR A 406 -17.87 7.31 -1.81
C THR A 406 -18.15 6.01 -1.05
N PRO A 407 -19.25 5.26 -1.27
CA PRO A 407 -19.43 3.95 -0.63
C PRO A 407 -18.37 2.94 -1.07
N ARG A 408 -17.99 2.93 -2.36
CA ARG A 408 -16.93 2.05 -2.87
C ARG A 408 -15.59 2.37 -2.19
N LEU A 409 -15.22 3.65 -2.08
CA LEU A 409 -14.00 4.05 -1.37
C LEU A 409 -13.98 3.54 0.07
N LEU A 410 -15.09 3.61 0.81
CA LEU A 410 -15.15 3.09 2.18
C LEU A 410 -15.03 1.56 2.22
N ARG A 411 -15.75 0.84 1.36
CA ARG A 411 -15.69 -0.63 1.25
C ARG A 411 -14.28 -1.09 0.91
N ASP A 412 -13.59 -0.39 0.03
CA ASP A 412 -12.24 -0.71 -0.44
C ASP A 412 -11.19 -0.30 0.61
N ALA A 413 -11.33 0.85 1.27
CA ALA A 413 -10.45 1.26 2.36
C ALA A 413 -10.42 0.24 3.51
N GLN A 414 -11.57 -0.37 3.83
CA GLN A 414 -11.67 -1.33 4.93
C GLN A 414 -10.69 -2.50 4.77
N VAL A 415 -10.42 -2.96 3.54
CA VAL A 415 -9.55 -4.12 3.32
C VAL A 415 -8.08 -3.83 3.70
N LEU A 416 -7.65 -2.57 3.62
CA LEU A 416 -6.27 -2.16 3.87
C LEU A 416 -5.86 -2.35 5.33
N THR A 417 -6.81 -2.30 6.26
CA THR A 417 -6.57 -2.59 7.69
C THR A 417 -6.47 -4.08 8.00
N VAL A 418 -6.85 -4.94 7.04
CA VAL A 418 -6.93 -6.40 7.21
C VAL A 418 -5.78 -7.10 6.50
N TRP A 419 -5.60 -6.84 5.21
CA TRP A 419 -4.54 -7.46 4.40
C TRP A 419 -3.15 -7.03 4.84
N GLU A 420 -2.16 -7.90 4.65
CA GLU A 420 -0.74 -7.65 4.97
C GLU A 420 -0.42 -7.29 6.42
N GLY A 421 -1.34 -7.61 7.34
CA GLY A 421 -1.18 -7.48 8.79
C GLY A 421 -2.10 -6.42 9.39
N THR A 422 -2.88 -6.83 10.38
CA THR A 422 -3.72 -5.90 11.14
C THR A 422 -2.87 -5.00 12.04
N ALA A 423 -3.44 -3.88 12.49
CA ALA A 423 -2.74 -2.95 13.39
C ALA A 423 -2.16 -3.62 14.65
N ASN A 424 -2.85 -4.62 15.20
CA ASN A 424 -2.32 -5.38 16.35
C ASN A 424 -1.12 -6.24 15.98
N ILE A 425 -1.15 -6.91 14.82
CA ILE A 425 -0.02 -7.69 14.32
C ILE A 425 1.18 -6.80 14.00
N LEU A 426 0.96 -5.62 13.41
CA LEU A 426 2.02 -4.65 13.17
C LEU A 426 2.57 -4.05 14.47
N GLY A 427 1.73 -3.86 15.48
CA GLY A 427 2.18 -3.53 16.84
C GLY A 427 3.12 -4.60 17.43
N LEU A 428 2.81 -5.89 17.24
CA LEU A 428 3.71 -6.98 17.65
C LEU A 428 5.04 -6.97 16.87
N GLU A 429 5.01 -6.64 15.58
CA GLU A 429 6.24 -6.49 14.79
C GLU A 429 7.10 -5.32 15.30
N VAL A 430 6.50 -4.17 15.62
CA VAL A 430 7.22 -3.04 16.24
C VAL A 430 7.87 -3.48 17.55
N LEU A 431 7.15 -4.19 18.42
CA LEU A 431 7.70 -4.71 19.68
C LEU A 431 8.85 -5.69 19.43
N ARG A 432 8.74 -6.56 18.43
CA ARG A 432 9.81 -7.47 18.02
C ARG A 432 11.05 -6.71 17.54
N LEU A 433 10.88 -5.67 16.72
CA LEU A 433 11.99 -4.84 16.24
C LEU A 433 12.68 -4.11 17.39
N ILE A 434 11.90 -3.62 18.37
CA ILE A 434 12.42 -3.02 19.62
C ILE A 434 13.27 -4.02 20.39
N ARG A 435 12.77 -5.24 20.60
CA ARG A 435 13.48 -6.29 21.37
C ARG A 435 14.75 -6.76 20.67
N LYS A 436 14.68 -7.02 19.36
CA LYS A 436 15.77 -7.66 18.61
C LYS A 436 16.83 -6.68 18.13
N TYR A 437 16.42 -5.52 17.63
CA TYR A 437 17.32 -4.57 16.95
C TYR A 437 17.47 -3.24 17.71
N ARG A 438 16.81 -3.11 18.87
CA ARG A 438 16.79 -1.85 19.64
C ARG A 438 16.42 -0.64 18.78
N VAL A 439 15.52 -0.84 17.81
CA VAL A 439 15.19 0.18 16.80
C VAL A 439 14.65 1.49 17.41
N HIS A 440 14.06 1.42 18.60
CA HIS A 440 13.63 2.58 19.38
C HIS A 440 14.78 3.53 19.77
N GLU A 441 15.98 3.03 20.02
CA GLU A 441 17.15 3.87 20.35
C GLU A 441 17.52 4.73 19.12
N THR A 442 17.64 4.10 17.95
CA THR A 442 17.85 4.81 16.67
C THR A 442 16.70 5.75 16.37
N PHE A 443 15.45 5.34 16.60
CA PHE A 443 14.30 6.22 16.42
C PHE A 443 14.37 7.48 17.26
N ILE A 444 14.61 7.34 18.57
CA ILE A 444 14.75 8.48 19.48
C ILE A 444 15.89 9.39 19.04
N GLN A 445 17.03 8.82 18.66
CA GLN A 445 18.17 9.58 18.16
C GLN A 445 17.81 10.37 16.90
N THR A 446 17.29 9.69 15.87
CA THR A 446 16.94 10.31 14.59
C THR A 446 15.89 11.41 14.75
N ILE A 447 14.83 11.18 15.53
CA ILE A 447 13.82 12.21 15.81
C ILE A 447 14.43 13.40 16.56
N SER A 448 15.29 13.16 17.56
CA SER A 448 15.96 14.24 18.30
C SER A 448 16.88 15.07 17.41
N GLU A 449 17.66 14.43 16.56
CA GLU A 449 18.56 15.09 15.60
C GLU A 449 17.78 15.91 14.58
N GLN A 450 16.69 15.36 14.04
CA GLN A 450 15.84 16.08 13.08
C GLN A 450 15.16 17.29 13.72
N LEU A 451 14.66 17.17 14.96
CA LEU A 451 14.09 18.30 15.71
C LEU A 451 15.14 19.38 16.01
N ALA A 452 16.37 18.97 16.37
CA ALA A 452 17.46 19.90 16.63
C ALA A 452 17.95 20.63 15.36
N ALA A 453 17.81 20.01 14.20
CA ALA A 453 18.19 20.57 12.90
C ALA A 453 17.12 21.52 12.31
N LEU A 454 15.94 21.65 12.91
CA LEU A 454 14.89 22.55 12.43
C LEU A 454 15.34 24.02 12.50
N PRO A 455 14.98 24.86 11.51
CA PRO A 455 15.16 26.30 11.60
C PRO A 455 14.49 26.88 12.85
N HIS A 456 15.06 27.96 13.39
CA HIS A 456 14.61 28.56 14.65
C HIS A 456 13.12 28.94 14.63
N GLU A 457 12.63 29.49 13.51
CA GLU A 457 11.21 29.83 13.31
C GLU A 457 10.27 28.62 13.34
N ILE A 458 10.71 27.48 12.83
CA ILE A 458 9.91 26.25 12.80
C ILE A 458 9.96 25.53 14.14
N ARG A 459 11.10 25.61 14.84
CA ARG A 459 11.29 24.98 16.15
C ARG A 459 10.30 25.50 17.20
N ALA A 460 9.79 26.72 17.04
CA ALA A 460 8.72 27.26 17.89
C ALA A 460 7.44 26.41 17.88
N PHE A 461 7.18 25.65 16.81
CA PHE A 461 6.02 24.75 16.71
C PHE A 461 6.30 23.34 17.22
N ALA A 462 7.56 23.01 17.55
CA ALA A 462 7.98 21.65 17.89
C ALA A 462 7.74 21.26 19.35
N THR A 463 7.34 22.19 20.23
CA THR A 463 7.27 21.94 21.69
C THR A 463 6.37 20.75 22.06
N SER A 464 5.22 20.60 21.42
CA SER A 464 4.33 19.44 21.65
C SER A 464 4.94 18.13 21.17
N VAL A 465 5.70 18.16 20.07
CA VAL A 465 6.44 17.00 19.54
C VAL A 465 7.58 16.60 20.48
N GLU A 466 8.34 17.59 20.98
CA GLU A 466 9.39 17.37 21.98
C GLU A 466 8.80 16.76 23.26
N SER A 467 7.66 17.25 23.74
CA SER A 467 6.95 16.67 24.90
C SER A 467 6.52 15.22 24.63
N GLY A 468 5.93 14.94 23.47
CA GLY A 468 5.55 13.58 23.06
C GLY A 468 6.74 12.63 22.95
N LEU A 469 7.91 13.12 22.53
CA LEU A 469 9.14 12.33 22.51
C LEU A 469 9.60 11.97 23.92
N HIS A 470 9.54 12.92 24.86
CA HIS A 470 9.85 12.64 26.26
C HIS A 470 8.86 11.61 26.86
N GLU A 471 7.56 11.73 26.56
CA GLU A 471 6.53 10.76 26.97
C GLU A 471 6.85 9.35 26.45
N LEU A 472 7.20 9.24 25.16
CA LEU A 472 7.58 7.97 24.55
C LEU A 472 8.82 7.35 25.23
N ILE A 473 9.86 8.16 25.48
CA ILE A 473 11.08 7.71 26.15
C ILE A 473 10.76 7.14 27.54
N GLN A 474 9.93 7.83 28.32
CA GLN A 474 9.54 7.36 29.65
C GLN A 474 8.70 6.08 29.56
N SER A 475 7.76 6.02 28.61
CA SER A 475 6.91 4.85 28.38
C SER A 475 7.74 3.62 28.01
N LEU A 476 8.73 3.77 27.12
CA LEU A 476 9.63 2.67 26.73
C LEU A 476 10.50 2.19 27.89
N LYS A 477 10.98 3.10 28.74
CA LYS A 477 11.70 2.73 29.98
C LYS A 477 10.83 1.94 30.94
N GLN A 478 9.57 2.35 31.12
CA GLN A 478 8.62 1.63 31.97
C GLN A 478 8.24 0.26 31.40
N LEU A 479 8.14 0.15 30.07
CA LEU A 479 7.82 -1.09 29.38
C LEU A 479 8.96 -2.11 29.41
N HIS A 480 10.21 -1.64 29.48
CA HIS A 480 11.38 -2.48 29.55
C HIS A 480 11.35 -3.37 30.80
N GLY A 481 11.59 -4.67 30.62
CA GLY A 481 11.59 -5.65 31.73
C GLY A 481 10.19 -6.05 32.24
N GLN A 482 9.11 -5.48 31.69
CA GLN A 482 7.75 -5.92 32.03
C GLN A 482 7.43 -7.32 31.51
N ARG A 483 6.40 -7.94 32.06
CA ARG A 483 5.86 -9.23 31.58
C ARG A 483 5.38 -9.11 30.11
N GLU A 484 5.42 -10.22 29.38
CA GLU A 484 5.08 -10.23 27.95
C GLU A 484 3.64 -9.80 27.65
N ASP A 485 2.68 -10.18 28.49
CA ASP A 485 1.29 -9.76 28.40
C ASP A 485 1.14 -8.23 28.53
N VAL A 486 1.89 -7.61 29.44
CA VAL A 486 1.94 -6.15 29.59
C VAL A 486 2.57 -5.50 28.34
N GLN A 487 3.69 -6.04 27.86
CA GLN A 487 4.36 -5.48 26.67
C GLN A 487 3.46 -5.54 25.43
N THR A 488 2.80 -6.68 25.20
CA THR A 488 1.90 -6.88 24.06
C THR A 488 0.61 -6.05 24.17
N TYR A 489 0.07 -5.85 25.39
CA TYR A 489 -1.06 -4.94 25.63
C TYR A 489 -0.76 -3.49 25.19
N HIS A 490 0.48 -3.02 25.37
CA HIS A 490 0.87 -1.65 25.01
C HIS A 490 1.46 -1.52 23.59
N ALA A 491 1.70 -2.62 22.87
CA ALA A 491 2.43 -2.63 21.61
C ALA A 491 1.81 -1.70 20.54
N LYS A 492 0.49 -1.78 20.32
CA LYS A 492 -0.21 -0.90 19.37
C LYS A 492 -0.14 0.58 19.78
N LYS A 493 -0.25 0.88 21.09
CA LYS A 493 -0.18 2.27 21.61
C LYS A 493 1.21 2.88 21.37
N ILE A 494 2.27 2.11 21.63
CA ILE A 494 3.65 2.52 21.34
C ILE A 494 3.86 2.72 19.85
N ALA A 495 3.38 1.80 19.00
CA ALA A 495 3.45 1.95 17.54
C ALA A 495 2.74 3.23 17.07
N ASN A 496 1.55 3.53 17.56
CA ASN A 496 0.84 4.77 17.24
C ASN A 496 1.64 6.01 17.65
N ARG A 497 2.21 6.04 18.86
CA ARG A 497 3.01 7.19 19.31
C ARG A 497 4.29 7.37 18.50
N LEU A 498 4.97 6.28 18.11
CA LEU A 498 6.11 6.34 17.19
C LEU A 498 5.69 6.95 15.84
N CYS A 499 4.54 6.54 15.30
CA CYS A 499 4.02 7.09 14.05
C CYS A 499 3.66 8.57 14.17
N ASP A 500 3.00 8.99 15.26
CA ASP A 500 2.65 10.39 15.54
C ASP A 500 3.89 11.29 15.51
N LEU A 501 4.98 10.86 16.18
CA LEU A 501 6.25 11.58 16.21
C LEU A 501 6.90 11.63 14.84
N TYR A 502 6.94 10.51 14.11
CA TYR A 502 7.52 10.46 12.78
C TYR A 502 6.80 11.42 11.82
N LEU A 503 5.46 11.35 11.74
CA LEU A 503 4.65 12.23 10.89
C LEU A 503 4.75 13.70 11.31
N SER A 504 4.82 13.98 12.61
CA SER A 504 5.02 15.34 13.12
C SER A 504 6.35 15.95 12.67
N VAL A 505 7.41 15.15 12.64
CA VAL A 505 8.72 15.61 12.16
C VAL A 505 8.72 15.79 10.64
N ILE A 506 8.04 14.93 9.87
CA ILE A 506 7.86 15.16 8.43
C ILE A 506 7.17 16.50 8.19
N ALA A 507 6.06 16.77 8.89
CA ALA A 507 5.33 18.03 8.78
C ALA A 507 6.22 19.24 9.10
N LEU A 508 7.01 19.17 10.19
CA LEU A 508 7.93 20.24 10.58
C LEU A 508 9.09 20.43 9.58
N LYS A 509 9.63 19.35 9.00
CA LYS A 509 10.69 19.46 7.97
C LYS A 509 10.19 20.21 6.73
N GLU A 510 8.97 19.93 6.29
CA GLU A 510 8.38 20.62 5.15
C GLU A 510 7.93 22.04 5.45
N ALA A 511 7.66 22.37 6.72
CA ALA A 511 7.24 23.70 7.14
C ALA A 511 8.21 24.82 6.71
N GLY A 512 9.50 24.51 6.53
CA GLY A 512 10.49 25.46 6.03
C GLY A 512 10.47 25.71 4.52
N GLU A 513 9.65 24.98 3.75
CA GLU A 513 9.62 25.08 2.28
C GLU A 513 8.73 26.23 1.79
N SER A 514 7.66 26.55 2.51
CA SER A 514 6.75 27.66 2.20
C SER A 514 5.83 27.99 3.38
N GLU A 515 5.22 29.18 3.37
CA GLU A 515 4.22 29.57 4.36
C GLU A 515 3.02 28.61 4.39
N ARG A 516 2.58 28.12 3.23
CA ARG A 516 1.51 27.12 3.16
C ARG A 516 1.90 25.83 3.88
N LYS A 517 3.12 25.34 3.68
CA LYS A 517 3.61 24.14 4.37
C LYS A 517 3.74 24.37 5.88
N GLN A 518 4.09 25.58 6.31
CA GLN A 518 4.08 25.94 7.73
C GLN A 518 2.67 25.87 8.33
N ILE A 519 1.64 26.35 7.61
CA ILE A 519 0.24 26.24 8.03
C ILE A 519 -0.20 24.78 8.08
N ILE A 520 0.10 23.98 7.05
CA ILE A 520 -0.17 22.53 7.01
C ILE A 520 0.44 21.84 8.22
N ALA A 521 1.70 22.14 8.55
CA ALA A 521 2.36 21.57 9.71
C ALA A 521 1.67 21.93 11.02
N ARG A 522 1.29 23.20 11.21
CA ARG A 522 0.55 23.64 12.41
C ARG A 522 -0.79 22.94 12.56
N LEU A 523 -1.56 22.82 11.47
CA LEU A 523 -2.85 22.10 11.46
C LEU A 523 -2.67 20.61 11.78
N PHE A 524 -1.64 19.99 11.21
CA PHE A 524 -1.32 18.59 11.50
C PHE A 524 -0.93 18.39 12.96
N LEU A 525 -0.09 19.27 13.52
CA LEU A 525 0.30 19.20 14.92
C LEU A 525 -0.86 19.46 15.87
N GLN A 526 -1.77 20.39 15.53
CA GLN A 526 -2.99 20.62 16.30
C GLN A 526 -3.89 19.37 16.28
N HIS A 527 -3.98 18.66 15.16
CA HIS A 527 -4.74 17.41 15.07
C HIS A 527 -4.20 16.31 15.99
N ILE A 528 -2.88 16.14 16.00
CA ILE A 528 -2.22 15.05 16.74
C ILE A 528 -2.08 15.36 18.24
N TRP A 529 -1.75 16.62 18.57
CA TRP A 529 -1.34 17.03 19.92
C TRP A 529 -2.33 17.98 20.60
N GLY A 530 -3.32 18.50 19.86
CA GLY A 530 -4.36 19.36 20.41
C GLY A 530 -5.29 18.58 21.35
N SER A 531 -5.61 19.18 22.49
CA SER A 531 -6.48 18.58 23.51
C SER A 531 -7.60 19.51 24.00
N SER A 532 -7.62 20.77 23.51
CA SER A 532 -8.67 21.72 23.86
C SER A 532 -9.93 21.46 23.05
N LEU A 533 -11.08 21.49 23.72
CA LEU A 533 -12.39 21.48 23.05
C LEU A 533 -12.71 22.83 22.38
N PHE A 534 -12.06 23.91 22.82
CA PHE A 534 -12.28 25.25 22.29
C PHE A 534 -11.00 25.75 21.61
N ASP A 535 -11.06 25.89 20.30
CA ASP A 535 -10.00 26.50 19.50
C ASP A 535 -10.27 27.99 19.32
N GLN A 536 -9.50 28.82 20.02
CA GLN A 536 -9.58 30.28 19.89
C GLN A 536 -8.93 30.80 18.61
N GLU A 537 -7.92 30.11 18.10
CA GLU A 537 -7.17 30.56 16.92
C GLU A 537 -7.95 30.27 15.63
N MET A 538 -8.68 29.15 15.59
CA MET A 538 -9.43 28.69 14.41
C MET A 538 -8.56 28.71 13.14
N LEU A 539 -7.32 28.21 13.25
CA LEU A 539 -6.32 28.27 12.18
C LEU A 539 -6.86 27.70 10.86
N ALA A 540 -7.60 26.60 10.95
CA ALA A 540 -8.19 25.93 9.80
C ALA A 540 -9.18 26.84 9.03
N VAL A 541 -9.87 27.72 9.75
CA VAL A 541 -10.84 28.68 9.19
C VAL A 541 -10.12 29.90 8.64
N GLN A 542 -9.16 30.45 9.40
CA GLN A 542 -8.39 31.63 9.03
C GLN A 542 -7.60 31.41 7.73
N TYR A 543 -6.97 30.24 7.59
CA TYR A 543 -6.10 29.91 6.46
C TYR A 543 -6.74 28.96 5.46
N PHE A 544 -8.07 28.77 5.51
CA PHE A 544 -8.78 27.81 4.68
C PHE A 544 -8.44 27.95 3.18
N ASP A 545 -8.46 29.17 2.65
CA ASP A 545 -8.20 29.41 1.23
C ASP A 545 -6.75 29.13 0.83
N VAL A 546 -5.80 29.32 1.74
CA VAL A 546 -4.37 29.02 1.53
C VAL A 546 -4.15 27.49 1.53
N VAL A 547 -4.80 26.80 2.45
CA VAL A 547 -4.74 25.34 2.55
C VAL A 547 -5.43 24.69 1.35
N MET A 548 -6.57 25.21 0.90
CA MET A 548 -7.34 24.64 -0.21
C MET A 548 -6.78 24.97 -1.60
N ASN A 549 -6.09 26.10 -1.77
CA ASN A 549 -5.51 26.51 -3.05
C ASN A 549 -4.01 26.22 -3.08
N GLU A 550 -3.63 25.13 -3.72
CA GLU A 550 -2.25 24.64 -3.75
C GLU A 550 -1.28 25.55 -4.54
N THR A 551 -1.77 26.59 -5.23
CA THR A 551 -0.98 27.51 -6.08
C THR A 551 -1.02 28.98 -5.65
N LYS A 552 -1.74 29.34 -4.57
CA LYS A 552 -1.71 30.72 -4.06
C LYS A 552 -0.61 30.88 -3.01
N GLU A 553 0.48 31.56 -3.37
CA GLU A 553 1.30 32.25 -2.37
C GLU A 553 0.44 33.34 -1.71
N VAL A 554 0.54 33.45 -0.38
CA VAL A 554 -0.19 34.47 0.38
C VAL A 554 0.44 35.82 0.04
N GLY A 555 -0.33 36.69 -0.62
CA GLY A 555 0.08 38.08 -0.81
C GLY A 555 0.18 38.75 0.56
N VAL A 556 1.39 39.23 0.89
CA VAL A 556 1.72 40.02 2.09
C VAL A 556 0.85 41.28 2.17
#